data_AF-A0A496S8Q2-F1
#
_entry.id   AF-A0A496S8Q2-F1
#
_cell.length_a   1.000
_cell.length_b   1.000
_cell.length_c   1.000
_cell.angle_alpha   90.00
_cell.angle_beta   90.00
_cell.angle_gamma   90.00
#
_symmetry.space_group_name_H-M   'P 1'
#
loop_
_entity.id
_entity.type
_entity.pdbx_description
1 polymer ?
#
loop_
_entity_poly.entity_id
_entity_poly.type
_entity_poly.pdbx_seq_one_letter_code
_entity_poly.pdbx_strand_id
1 'polypeptide(L)'
;MYLKDGSEKWLLIHIEVQGYFEKDFAKRMFIYNYRIFDRYNKEVVSLAILADPLPYFRPDKYEVSYWGFKHKFEFPIVKILDYKEKWAELEKSDNPFAIIVMAHLKEMETKQDINQRLFWKISLVKSLYKKGYGKKDILLLYKFIDWLVALPEDLGRRFHEEIIKYEEERKMPYITTAERIGIEKGIKQGIKEGLLKGVKLGLELKFGTEGLKIYPEIEEIDDVDVLEAISEAIRSAKNIEEIKEIYKNIK
;
A
#
# COMPACT_ATOMS: atom_id res chain seq x y z
N MET A 1 17.14 3.27 20.74
CA MET A 1 17.78 4.38 20.01
C MET A 1 18.60 5.18 21.02
N TYR A 2 19.76 5.72 20.65
CA TYR A 2 20.49 6.65 21.51
C TYR A 2 20.04 8.08 21.20
N LEU A 3 19.60 8.80 22.23
CA LEU A 3 19.32 10.23 22.13
C LEU A 3 20.65 11.00 22.04
N LYS A 4 20.59 12.28 21.63
CA LYS A 4 21.79 13.14 21.53
C LYS A 4 22.50 13.34 22.86
N ASP A 5 21.83 13.04 23.97
CA ASP A 5 22.38 13.06 25.34
C ASP A 5 23.04 11.73 25.75
N GLY A 6 23.12 10.75 24.84
CA GLY A 6 23.71 9.43 25.08
C GLY A 6 22.80 8.45 25.83
N SER A 7 21.59 8.86 26.23
CA SER A 7 20.64 7.97 26.89
C SER A 7 20.01 7.00 25.89
N GLU A 8 19.80 5.76 26.34
CA GLU A 8 19.10 4.75 25.56
C GLU A 8 17.59 4.86 25.79
N LYS A 9 16.83 5.03 24.70
CA LYS A 9 15.37 5.07 24.72
C LYS A 9 14.76 4.04 23.77
N TRP A 10 13.80 3.29 24.29
CA TRP A 10 12.97 2.36 23.52
C TRP A 10 11.71 3.09 23.05
N LEU A 11 11.53 3.15 21.74
CA LEU A 11 10.41 3.83 21.09
C LEU A 11 9.75 2.89 20.09
N LEU A 12 8.42 2.80 20.14
CA LEU A 12 7.65 2.11 19.11
C LEU A 12 7.28 3.09 18.00
N ILE A 13 7.52 2.71 16.75
CA ILE A 13 7.16 3.51 15.59
C ILE A 13 5.97 2.84 14.92
N HIS A 14 4.86 3.56 14.85
CA HIS A 14 3.67 3.19 14.11
C HIS A 14 3.65 4.00 12.81
N ILE A 15 3.69 3.32 11.66
CA ILE A 15 3.61 3.96 10.34
C ILE A 15 2.35 3.48 9.66
N GLU A 16 1.51 4.43 9.25
CA GLU A 16 0.29 4.16 8.50
C GLU A 16 0.43 4.72 7.07
N VAL A 17 0.17 3.88 6.07
CA VAL A 17 0.12 4.30 4.66
C VAL A 17 -1.33 4.34 4.21
N GLN A 18 -1.81 5.52 3.80
CA GLN A 18 -3.21 5.77 3.50
C GLN A 18 -3.40 6.15 2.03
N GLY A 19 -4.04 5.26 1.26
CA GLY A 19 -4.24 5.45 -0.20
C GLY A 19 -5.54 6.15 -0.60
N TYR A 20 -6.46 6.40 0.33
CA TYR A 20 -7.80 6.96 0.05
C TYR A 20 -8.25 7.93 1.14
N PHE A 21 -9.25 8.75 0.81
CA PHE A 21 -9.87 9.66 1.78
C PHE A 21 -10.60 8.89 2.89
N GLU A 22 -10.31 9.21 4.14
CA GLU A 22 -11.04 8.69 5.28
C GLU A 22 -11.30 9.81 6.28
N LYS A 23 -12.58 10.13 6.50
CA LYS A 23 -13.02 11.24 7.37
C LYS A 23 -12.45 11.13 8.79
N ASP A 24 -12.44 9.92 9.34
CA ASP A 24 -12.05 9.67 10.74
C ASP A 24 -10.59 9.18 10.89
N PHE A 25 -9.75 9.38 9.86
CA PHE A 25 -8.37 8.90 9.84
C PHE A 25 -7.56 9.33 11.08
N ALA A 26 -7.61 10.60 11.46
CA ALA A 26 -6.87 11.09 12.63
C ALA A 26 -7.32 10.44 13.94
N LYS A 27 -8.63 10.16 14.08
CA LYS A 27 -9.17 9.43 15.23
C LYS A 27 -8.68 7.99 15.24
N ARG A 28 -8.59 7.33 14.08
CA ARG A 28 -8.02 5.98 13.95
C ARG A 28 -6.53 5.94 14.33
N MET A 29 -5.75 6.93 13.86
CA MET A 29 -4.34 7.11 14.24
C MET A 29 -4.16 7.24 15.75
N PHE A 30 -5.03 8.01 16.42
CA PHE A 30 -5.05 8.13 17.88
C PHE A 30 -5.36 6.78 18.55
N ILE A 31 -6.41 6.08 18.10
CA ILE A 31 -6.82 4.78 18.66
C ILE A 31 -5.67 3.76 18.54
N TYR A 32 -4.97 3.71 17.41
CA TYR A 32 -3.83 2.82 17.21
C TYR A 32 -2.66 3.17 18.12
N ASN A 33 -2.31 4.46 18.21
CA ASN A 33 -1.27 4.93 19.11
C ASN A 33 -1.54 4.49 20.56
N TYR A 34 -2.76 4.76 21.07
CA TYR A 34 -3.17 4.39 22.41
C TYR A 34 -3.15 2.87 22.63
N ARG A 35 -3.69 2.07 21.70
CA ARG A 35 -3.71 0.59 21.83
C ARG A 35 -2.31 -0.02 21.86
N ILE A 36 -1.37 0.52 21.09
CA ILE A 36 0.02 0.07 21.08
C ILE A 36 0.68 0.46 22.42
N PHE A 37 0.48 1.70 22.87
CA PHE A 37 0.97 2.16 24.16
C PHE A 37 0.46 1.28 25.30
N ASP A 38 -0.85 1.03 25.37
CA ASP A 38 -1.50 0.22 26.41
C ASP A 38 -0.99 -1.22 26.43
N ARG A 39 -0.82 -1.83 25.24
CA ARG A 39 -0.35 -3.22 25.12
C ARG A 39 1.11 -3.40 25.56
N TYR A 40 2.00 -2.50 25.17
CA TYR A 40 3.44 -2.67 25.35
C TYR A 40 4.01 -1.85 26.50
N ASN A 41 3.23 -0.91 27.04
CA ASN A 41 3.65 0.06 28.05
C ASN A 41 4.94 0.79 27.64
N LYS A 42 5.00 1.22 26.37
CA LYS A 42 6.12 1.97 25.76
C LYS A 42 5.57 3.15 24.97
N GLU A 43 6.34 4.24 24.95
CA GLU A 43 6.01 5.41 24.13
C GLU A 43 5.96 5.04 22.63
N VAL A 44 4.96 5.62 21.95
CA VAL A 44 4.68 5.35 20.54
C VAL A 44 4.68 6.65 19.75
N VAL A 45 5.47 6.70 18.67
CA VAL A 45 5.38 7.76 17.66
C VAL A 45 4.62 7.23 16.47
N SER A 46 3.52 7.91 16.11
CA SER A 46 2.75 7.62 14.91
C SER A 46 3.18 8.54 13.77
N LEU A 47 3.29 8.00 12.56
CA LEU A 47 3.61 8.70 11.32
C LEU A 47 2.60 8.29 10.25
N ALA A 48 2.18 9.23 9.39
CA ALA A 48 1.33 8.90 8.25
C ALA A 48 1.99 9.23 6.91
N ILE A 49 1.88 8.30 5.96
CA ILE A 49 2.20 8.52 4.55
C ILE A 49 0.89 8.56 3.78
N LEU A 50 0.53 9.73 3.27
CA LEU A 50 -0.70 9.98 2.54
C LEU A 50 -0.43 9.82 1.04
N ALA A 51 -1.03 8.80 0.44
CA ALA A 51 -0.85 8.37 -0.94
C ALA A 51 -2.11 8.62 -1.80
N ASP A 52 -3.14 9.24 -1.26
CA ASP A 52 -4.38 9.58 -1.98
C ASP A 52 -4.20 10.81 -2.91
N PRO A 53 -5.06 10.96 -3.95
CA PRO A 53 -4.96 12.03 -4.94
C PRO A 53 -5.51 13.38 -4.51
N LEU A 54 -6.06 13.53 -3.30
CA LEU A 54 -6.75 14.75 -2.89
C LEU A 54 -5.77 15.72 -2.21
N PRO A 55 -5.47 16.90 -2.79
CA PRO A 55 -4.48 17.82 -2.23
C PRO A 55 -4.84 18.33 -0.82
N TYR A 56 -6.14 18.43 -0.52
CA TYR A 56 -6.67 18.96 0.73
C TYR A 56 -6.71 17.93 1.87
N PHE A 57 -6.64 16.64 1.59
CA PHE A 57 -6.68 15.60 2.62
C PHE A 57 -5.30 15.52 3.30
N ARG A 58 -5.22 16.15 4.49
CA ARG A 58 -4.02 16.25 5.33
C ARG A 58 -4.36 16.18 6.83
N PRO A 59 -4.97 15.07 7.31
CA PRO A 59 -5.30 14.91 8.71
C PRO A 59 -4.02 14.71 9.54
N ASP A 60 -3.57 15.74 10.24
CA ASP A 60 -2.36 15.73 11.08
C ASP A 60 -2.66 15.70 12.58
N LYS A 61 -3.94 15.83 12.96
CA LYS A 61 -4.35 15.88 14.37
C LYS A 61 -5.75 15.34 14.64
N TYR A 62 -5.91 14.80 15.83
CA TYR A 62 -7.19 14.51 16.47
C TYR A 62 -7.34 15.37 17.73
N GLU A 63 -8.45 16.09 17.84
CA GLU A 63 -8.67 17.05 18.94
C GLU A 63 -10.12 16.97 19.44
N VAL A 64 -10.28 16.97 20.77
CA VAL A 64 -11.59 17.10 21.45
C VAL A 64 -11.47 18.10 22.59
N SER A 65 -12.50 18.93 22.78
CA SER A 65 -12.53 19.96 23.81
C SER A 65 -13.94 20.20 24.35
N TYR A 66 -14.15 20.00 25.65
CA TYR A 66 -15.45 20.17 26.33
C TYR A 66 -15.26 20.67 27.77
N TRP A 67 -15.98 21.72 28.19
CA TRP A 67 -16.09 22.17 29.60
C TRP A 67 -14.76 22.20 30.40
N GLY A 68 -13.65 22.58 29.75
CA GLY A 68 -12.31 22.63 30.35
C GLY A 68 -11.43 21.40 30.10
N PHE A 69 -12.00 20.29 29.63
CA PHE A 69 -11.24 19.15 29.10
C PHE A 69 -10.69 19.48 27.71
N LYS A 70 -9.42 19.16 27.49
CA LYS A 70 -8.76 19.21 26.18
C LYS A 70 -7.94 17.95 25.99
N HIS A 71 -8.11 17.31 24.85
CA HIS A 71 -7.24 16.23 24.41
C HIS A 71 -6.83 16.49 22.97
N LYS A 72 -5.53 16.41 22.72
CA LYS A 72 -4.92 16.72 21.44
C LYS A 72 -3.86 15.67 21.14
N PHE A 73 -3.98 15.05 19.97
CA PHE A 73 -3.03 14.09 19.44
C PHE A 73 -2.58 14.59 18.06
N GLU A 74 -1.31 14.96 17.93
CA GLU A 74 -0.70 15.45 16.68
C GLU A 74 0.34 14.46 16.19
N PHE A 75 0.46 14.30 14.88
CA PHE A 75 1.41 13.37 14.28
C PHE A 75 1.97 13.91 12.96
N PRO A 76 3.24 13.60 12.62
CA PRO A 76 3.81 13.97 11.33
C PRO A 76 3.12 13.25 10.17
N ILE A 77 2.91 14.00 9.09
CA ILE A 77 2.38 13.49 7.82
C ILE A 77 3.35 13.77 6.68
N VAL A 78 3.41 12.85 5.72
CA VAL A 78 4.08 13.06 4.43
C VAL A 78 3.05 12.80 3.33
N LYS A 79 2.82 13.77 2.45
CA LYS A 79 1.93 13.61 1.30
C LYS A 79 2.77 13.28 0.06
N ILE A 80 2.51 12.13 -0.57
CA ILE A 80 3.23 11.71 -1.78
C ILE A 80 3.03 12.71 -2.92
N LEU A 81 1.85 13.30 -3.02
CA LEU A 81 1.52 14.30 -4.04
C LEU A 81 2.43 15.54 -4.02
N ASP A 82 3.00 15.89 -2.86
CA ASP A 82 3.91 17.06 -2.72
C ASP A 82 5.22 16.88 -3.50
N TYR A 83 5.56 15.63 -3.82
CA TYR A 83 6.77 15.32 -4.59
C TYR A 83 6.57 15.42 -6.10
N LYS A 84 5.35 15.70 -6.58
CA LYS A 84 5.07 15.93 -8.00
C LYS A 84 5.91 17.09 -8.55
N GLU A 85 6.00 18.19 -7.79
CA GLU A 85 6.81 19.35 -8.17
C GLU A 85 8.32 19.09 -8.03
N LYS A 86 8.69 18.03 -7.32
CA LYS A 86 10.09 17.64 -7.04
C LYS A 86 10.54 16.46 -7.91
N TRP A 87 9.89 16.24 -9.06
CA TRP A 87 10.18 15.11 -9.94
C TRP A 87 11.68 15.00 -10.30
N ALA A 88 12.31 16.12 -10.67
CA ALA A 88 13.72 16.14 -11.03
C ALA A 88 14.66 15.78 -9.86
N GLU A 89 14.25 16.06 -8.61
CA GLU A 89 15.00 15.64 -7.42
C GLU A 89 14.86 14.13 -7.20
N LEU A 90 13.66 13.57 -7.38
CA LEU A 90 13.42 12.13 -7.28
C LEU A 90 14.23 11.35 -8.32
N GLU A 91 14.27 11.84 -9.57
CA GLU A 91 15.03 11.21 -10.65
C GLU A 91 16.53 11.19 -10.37
N LYS A 92 17.06 12.20 -9.67
CA LYS A 92 18.48 12.28 -9.30
C LYS A 92 18.83 11.54 -8.01
N SER A 93 17.83 11.22 -7.18
CA SER A 93 18.05 10.58 -5.88
C SER A 93 18.49 9.12 -6.03
N ASP A 94 19.55 8.75 -5.31
CA ASP A 94 20.00 7.35 -5.19
C ASP A 94 19.19 6.57 -4.15
N ASN A 95 18.22 7.22 -3.51
CA ASN A 95 17.34 6.54 -2.56
C ASN A 95 16.35 5.65 -3.34
N PRO A 96 16.30 4.32 -3.06
CA PRO A 96 15.37 3.40 -3.74
C PRO A 96 13.90 3.79 -3.57
N PHE A 97 13.53 4.47 -2.47
CA PHE A 97 12.18 4.98 -2.26
C PHE A 97 11.81 6.11 -3.21
N ALA A 98 12.76 6.81 -3.84
CA ALA A 98 12.45 7.83 -4.83
C ALA A 98 11.73 7.23 -6.05
N ILE A 99 12.12 6.02 -6.47
CA ILE A 99 11.43 5.31 -7.55
C ILE A 99 10.03 4.87 -7.13
N ILE A 100 9.85 4.46 -5.88
CA ILE A 100 8.54 4.10 -5.33
C ILE A 100 7.60 5.31 -5.38
N VAL A 101 8.08 6.48 -4.93
CA VAL A 101 7.33 7.74 -4.98
C VAL A 101 7.00 8.12 -6.44
N MET A 102 7.97 8.02 -7.36
CA MET A 102 7.74 8.30 -8.78
C MET A 102 6.72 7.35 -9.41
N ALA A 103 6.79 6.05 -9.10
CA ALA A 103 5.85 5.06 -9.58
C ALA A 103 4.42 5.37 -9.11
N HIS A 104 4.27 5.70 -7.82
CA HIS A 104 2.97 6.09 -7.26
C HIS A 104 2.41 7.34 -7.91
N LEU A 105 3.22 8.39 -8.08
CA LEU A 105 2.81 9.62 -8.76
C LEU A 105 2.32 9.35 -10.20
N LYS A 106 3.04 8.50 -10.94
CA LYS A 106 2.65 8.15 -12.32
C LYS A 106 1.44 7.23 -12.39
N GLU A 107 1.26 6.32 -11.43
CA GLU A 107 0.01 5.55 -11.31
C GLU A 107 -1.18 6.50 -11.22
N MET A 108 -1.11 7.50 -10.34
CA MET A 108 -2.19 8.47 -10.12
C MET A 108 -2.45 9.35 -11.36
N GLU A 109 -1.40 9.80 -12.04
CA GLU A 109 -1.52 10.64 -13.25
C GLU A 109 -2.07 9.88 -14.45
N THR A 110 -1.75 8.59 -14.57
CA THR A 110 -2.09 7.76 -15.74
C THR A 110 -3.32 6.88 -15.51
N LYS A 111 -4.16 7.23 -14.54
CA LYS A 111 -5.37 6.45 -14.22
C LYS A 111 -6.29 6.23 -15.43
N GLN A 112 -6.38 7.22 -16.31
CA GLN A 112 -7.24 7.19 -17.50
C GLN A 112 -6.49 6.93 -18.81
N ASP A 113 -5.16 6.85 -18.81
CA ASP A 113 -4.35 6.64 -20.02
C ASP A 113 -3.44 5.43 -19.84
N ILE A 114 -3.91 4.30 -20.38
CA ILE A 114 -3.26 3.01 -20.22
C ILE A 114 -1.93 2.92 -21.00
N ASN A 115 -1.80 3.67 -22.10
CA ASN A 115 -0.59 3.70 -22.91
C ASN A 115 0.49 4.52 -22.21
N GLN A 116 0.13 5.66 -21.62
CA GLN A 116 1.06 6.41 -20.77
C GLN A 116 1.46 5.60 -19.54
N ARG A 117 0.53 4.81 -18.94
CA ARG A 117 0.86 3.92 -17.83
C ARG A 117 1.93 2.90 -18.22
N LEU A 118 1.77 2.24 -19.36
CA LEU A 118 2.76 1.32 -19.90
C LEU A 118 4.12 2.02 -20.11
N PHE A 119 4.10 3.18 -20.76
CA PHE A 119 5.31 3.97 -21.02
C PHE A 119 6.07 4.31 -19.72
N TRP A 120 5.37 4.79 -18.70
CA TRP A 120 5.99 5.15 -17.42
C TRP A 120 6.49 3.92 -16.66
N LYS A 121 5.73 2.81 -16.68
CA LYS A 121 6.16 1.55 -16.05
C LYS A 121 7.49 1.05 -16.66
N ILE A 122 7.59 1.06 -17.99
CA ILE A 122 8.83 0.73 -18.71
C ILE A 122 9.95 1.70 -18.31
N SER A 123 9.68 3.01 -18.33
CA SER A 123 10.68 4.04 -18.05
C SER A 123 11.25 3.94 -16.64
N LEU A 124 10.40 3.71 -15.64
CA LEU A 124 10.79 3.54 -14.24
C LEU A 124 11.64 2.29 -14.04
N VAL A 125 11.25 1.15 -14.62
CA VAL A 125 12.05 -0.07 -14.54
C VAL A 125 13.38 0.08 -15.28
N LYS A 126 13.41 0.69 -16.47
CA LYS A 126 14.66 0.99 -17.17
C LYS A 126 15.58 1.90 -16.35
N SER A 127 15.01 2.79 -15.50
CA SER A 127 15.79 3.65 -14.60
C SER A 127 16.48 2.89 -13.46
N LEU A 128 15.90 1.78 -12.97
CA LEU A 128 16.51 0.93 -11.93
C LEU A 128 17.89 0.44 -12.35
N TYR A 129 17.99 -0.04 -13.60
CA TYR A 129 19.23 -0.54 -14.17
C TYR A 129 20.30 0.55 -14.40
N LYS A 130 19.92 1.83 -14.37
CA LYS A 130 20.86 2.96 -14.55
C LYS A 130 21.41 3.49 -13.23
N LYS A 131 20.75 3.23 -12.10
CA LYS A 131 21.08 3.79 -10.79
C LYS A 131 22.12 3.00 -9.98
N GLY A 132 22.75 1.99 -10.58
CA GLY A 132 23.83 1.23 -9.93
C GLY A 132 23.38 0.35 -8.76
N TYR A 133 22.07 0.08 -8.61
CA TYR A 133 21.56 -0.83 -7.59
C TYR A 133 22.07 -2.26 -7.79
N GLY A 134 22.21 -2.99 -6.68
CA GLY A 134 22.54 -4.41 -6.75
C GLY A 134 21.39 -5.24 -7.33
N LYS A 135 21.70 -6.42 -7.91
CA LYS A 135 20.71 -7.33 -8.50
C LYS A 135 19.50 -7.59 -7.59
N LYS A 136 19.72 -7.78 -6.28
CA LYS A 136 18.66 -8.05 -5.30
C LYS A 136 17.72 -6.85 -5.13
N ASP A 137 18.27 -5.64 -5.06
CA ASP A 137 17.49 -4.42 -4.87
C ASP A 137 16.70 -4.09 -6.14
N ILE A 138 17.32 -4.26 -7.32
CA ILE A 138 16.63 -4.15 -8.61
C ILE A 138 15.44 -5.10 -8.66
N LEU A 139 15.63 -6.36 -8.28
CA LEU A 139 14.56 -7.35 -8.29
C LEU A 139 13.43 -6.98 -7.31
N LEU A 140 13.75 -6.51 -6.11
CA LEU A 140 12.75 -6.07 -5.12
C LEU A 140 11.96 -4.84 -5.62
N LEU A 141 12.65 -3.84 -6.16
CA LEU A 141 12.02 -2.63 -6.69
C LEU A 141 11.21 -2.92 -7.95
N TYR A 142 11.69 -3.82 -8.80
CA TYR A 142 10.93 -4.31 -9.95
C TYR A 142 9.61 -4.94 -9.51
N LYS A 143 9.65 -5.88 -8.55
CA LYS A 143 8.43 -6.50 -8.00
C LYS A 143 7.45 -5.47 -7.47
N PHE A 144 7.98 -4.47 -6.77
CA PHE A 144 7.17 -3.41 -6.20
C PHE A 144 6.49 -2.55 -7.29
N ILE A 145 7.23 -2.09 -8.30
CA ILE A 145 6.67 -1.30 -9.42
C ILE A 145 5.66 -2.15 -10.20
N ASP A 146 5.96 -3.43 -10.40
CA ASP A 146 5.10 -4.33 -11.16
C ASP A 146 3.74 -4.54 -10.48
N TRP A 147 3.76 -4.72 -9.16
CA TRP A 147 2.57 -4.78 -8.32
C TRP A 147 1.81 -3.46 -8.27
N LEU A 148 2.49 -2.35 -7.99
CA LEU A 148 1.85 -1.05 -7.78
C LEU A 148 1.18 -0.53 -9.06
N VAL A 149 1.84 -0.71 -10.20
CA VAL A 149 1.36 -0.23 -11.50
C VAL A 149 0.71 -1.39 -12.25
N ALA A 150 -0.51 -1.71 -11.88
CA ALA A 150 -1.29 -2.76 -12.55
C ALA A 150 -1.57 -2.39 -14.02
N LEU A 151 -1.37 -3.37 -14.89
CA LEU A 151 -1.64 -3.31 -16.33
C LEU A 151 -2.55 -4.47 -16.73
N PRO A 152 -3.44 -4.28 -17.72
CA PRO A 152 -4.11 -5.38 -18.41
C PRO A 152 -3.11 -6.40 -18.97
N GLU A 153 -3.56 -7.64 -19.13
CA GLU A 153 -2.69 -8.78 -19.48
C GLU A 153 -1.89 -8.56 -20.78
N ASP A 154 -2.50 -7.97 -21.81
CA ASP A 154 -1.87 -7.68 -23.09
C ASP A 154 -0.74 -6.65 -22.97
N LEU A 155 -0.95 -5.59 -22.19
CA LEU A 155 0.04 -4.56 -21.92
C LEU A 155 1.11 -5.04 -20.93
N GLY A 156 0.74 -5.89 -19.98
CA GLY A 156 1.68 -6.59 -19.10
C GLY A 156 2.66 -7.43 -19.92
N ARG A 157 2.17 -8.19 -20.91
CA ARG A 157 3.01 -8.97 -21.82
C ARG A 157 3.99 -8.08 -22.59
N ARG A 158 3.50 -6.99 -23.20
CA ARG A 158 4.33 -6.00 -23.90
C ARG A 158 5.38 -5.37 -23.00
N PHE A 159 5.00 -5.00 -21.77
CA PHE A 159 5.94 -4.50 -20.76
C PHE A 159 7.07 -5.50 -20.52
N HIS A 160 6.76 -6.77 -20.30
CA HIS A 160 7.78 -7.78 -20.05
C HIS A 160 8.68 -8.03 -21.26
N GLU A 161 8.15 -8.06 -22.48
CA GLU A 161 8.93 -8.18 -23.72
C GLU A 161 9.94 -7.04 -23.86
N GLU A 162 9.51 -5.80 -23.57
CA GLU A 162 10.36 -4.61 -23.61
C GLU A 162 11.49 -4.64 -22.58
N ILE A 163 11.24 -5.19 -21.37
CA ILE A 163 12.28 -5.33 -20.35
C ILE A 163 13.28 -6.42 -20.74
N ILE A 164 12.84 -7.55 -21.29
CA ILE A 164 13.74 -8.62 -21.75
C ILE A 164 14.69 -8.07 -22.81
N LYS A 165 14.14 -7.43 -23.85
CA LYS A 165 14.93 -6.85 -24.93
C LYS A 165 15.98 -5.88 -24.39
N TYR A 166 15.59 -5.06 -23.42
CA TYR A 166 16.49 -4.10 -22.79
C TYR A 166 17.61 -4.76 -21.96
N GLU A 167 17.31 -5.83 -21.22
CA GLU A 167 18.30 -6.60 -20.46
C GLU A 167 19.27 -7.34 -21.39
N GLU A 168 18.78 -7.91 -22.49
CA GLU A 168 19.59 -8.59 -23.50
C GLU A 168 20.55 -7.63 -24.21
N GLU A 169 20.05 -6.49 -24.69
CA GLU A 169 20.85 -5.44 -25.33
C GLU A 169 21.99 -4.94 -24.42
N ARG A 170 21.75 -4.92 -23.11
CA ARG A 170 22.72 -4.46 -22.11
C ARG A 170 23.52 -5.58 -21.45
N LYS A 171 23.28 -6.85 -21.79
CA LYS A 171 23.90 -8.03 -21.19
C LYS A 171 23.76 -8.07 -19.67
N MET A 172 22.58 -7.73 -19.16
CA MET A 172 22.27 -7.64 -17.73
C MET A 172 21.01 -8.45 -17.38
N PRO A 173 21.05 -9.79 -17.42
CA PRO A 173 19.89 -10.64 -17.12
C PRO A 173 19.64 -10.69 -15.61
N TYR A 174 19.03 -9.63 -15.07
CA TYR A 174 18.72 -9.55 -13.66
C TYR A 174 17.41 -10.29 -13.32
N ILE A 175 16.48 -10.39 -14.27
CA ILE A 175 15.19 -11.03 -14.07
C ILE A 175 15.03 -12.21 -15.04
N THR A 176 15.04 -13.42 -14.49
CA THR A 176 14.75 -14.62 -15.29
C THR A 176 13.26 -14.80 -15.53
N THR A 177 12.89 -15.54 -16.58
CA THR A 177 11.50 -15.92 -16.86
C THR A 177 10.84 -16.63 -15.66
N ALA A 178 11.60 -17.50 -14.96
CA ALA A 178 11.12 -18.20 -13.77
C ALA A 178 10.88 -17.24 -12.59
N GLU A 179 11.81 -16.30 -12.34
CA GLU A 179 11.61 -15.26 -11.33
C GLU A 179 10.37 -14.42 -11.65
N ARG A 180 10.13 -14.07 -12.92
CA ARG A 180 8.93 -13.35 -13.33
C ARG A 180 7.63 -14.11 -13.05
N ILE A 181 7.56 -15.39 -13.41
CA ILE A 181 6.38 -16.23 -13.10
C ILE A 181 6.18 -16.34 -11.59
N GLY A 182 7.28 -16.51 -10.84
CA GLY A 182 7.24 -16.53 -9.38
C GLY A 182 6.76 -15.21 -8.77
N ILE A 183 7.12 -14.08 -9.37
CA ILE A 183 6.67 -12.73 -8.97
C ILE A 183 5.17 -12.58 -9.18
N GLU A 184 4.68 -12.91 -10.38
CA GLU A 184 3.26 -12.78 -10.70
C GLU A 184 2.39 -13.61 -9.74
N LYS A 185 2.81 -14.87 -9.49
CA LYS A 185 2.15 -15.75 -8.52
C LYS A 185 2.23 -15.20 -7.09
N GLY A 186 3.40 -14.75 -6.67
CA GLY A 186 3.62 -14.22 -5.33
C GLY A 186 2.83 -12.95 -5.03
N ILE A 187 2.68 -12.06 -6.01
CA ILE A 187 1.86 -10.85 -5.90
C ILE A 187 0.37 -11.23 -5.74
N LYS A 188 -0.15 -12.08 -6.63
CA LYS A 188 -1.55 -12.54 -6.56
C LYS A 188 -1.85 -13.18 -5.19
N GLN A 189 -0.95 -14.05 -4.71
CA GLN A 189 -1.06 -14.66 -3.39
C GLN A 189 -1.02 -13.62 -2.26
N GLY A 190 -0.11 -12.65 -2.31
CA GLY A 190 0.02 -11.61 -1.29
C GLY A 190 -1.20 -10.69 -1.19
N ILE A 191 -1.77 -10.30 -2.33
CA ILE A 191 -3.02 -9.51 -2.37
C ILE A 191 -4.16 -10.32 -1.74
N LYS A 192 -4.31 -11.59 -2.14
CA LYS A 192 -5.32 -12.51 -1.57
C LYS A 192 -5.19 -12.59 -0.05
N GLU A 193 -4.00 -12.87 0.47
CA GLU A 193 -3.75 -12.97 1.91
C GLU A 193 -4.03 -11.66 2.65
N GLY A 194 -3.69 -10.52 2.04
CA GLY A 194 -3.96 -9.19 2.59
C GLY A 194 -5.45 -8.90 2.69
N LEU A 195 -6.20 -9.17 1.61
CA LEU A 195 -7.65 -9.01 1.57
C LEU A 195 -8.33 -9.94 2.57
N LEU A 196 -7.95 -11.21 2.65
CA LEU A 196 -8.51 -12.16 3.62
C LEU A 196 -8.30 -11.69 5.07
N LYS A 197 -7.10 -11.21 5.42
CA LYS A 197 -6.84 -10.63 6.75
C LYS A 197 -7.72 -9.40 7.01
N GLY A 198 -7.87 -8.52 6.02
CA GLY A 198 -8.71 -7.32 6.10
C GLY A 198 -10.19 -7.66 6.29
N VAL A 199 -10.70 -8.60 5.49
CA VAL A 199 -12.07 -9.12 5.58
C VAL A 199 -12.34 -9.75 6.93
N LYS A 200 -11.46 -10.63 7.41
CA LYS A 200 -11.58 -11.25 8.73
C LYS A 200 -11.73 -10.22 9.84
N LEU A 201 -10.82 -9.24 9.86
CA LEU A 201 -10.82 -8.17 10.83
C LEU A 201 -12.08 -7.30 10.70
N GLY A 202 -12.51 -6.97 9.48
CA GLY A 202 -13.71 -6.18 9.22
C GLY A 202 -14.98 -6.88 9.71
N LEU A 203 -15.12 -8.18 9.44
CA LEU A 203 -16.22 -9.01 9.92
C LEU A 203 -16.24 -9.08 11.45
N GLU A 204 -15.09 -9.32 12.08
CA GLU A 204 -14.96 -9.37 13.53
C GLU A 204 -15.30 -8.03 14.19
N LEU A 205 -14.79 -6.92 13.66
CA LEU A 205 -15.02 -5.59 14.23
C LEU A 205 -16.47 -5.13 14.08
N LYS A 206 -17.12 -5.48 12.98
CA LYS A 206 -18.47 -4.97 12.67
C LYS A 206 -19.59 -5.89 13.16
N PHE A 207 -19.42 -7.19 13.01
CA PHE A 207 -20.46 -8.18 13.29
C PHE A 207 -20.07 -9.16 14.41
N GLY A 208 -18.89 -9.01 15.02
CA GLY A 208 -18.43 -9.87 16.11
C GLY A 208 -18.30 -11.33 15.68
N THR A 209 -18.66 -12.24 16.59
CA THR A 209 -18.58 -13.69 16.35
C THR A 209 -19.50 -14.18 15.23
N GLU A 210 -20.63 -13.50 14.99
CA GLU A 210 -21.54 -13.84 13.88
C GLU A 210 -20.88 -13.58 12.52
N GLY A 211 -20.11 -12.50 12.39
CA GLY A 211 -19.31 -12.22 11.19
C GLY A 211 -18.26 -13.28 10.92
N LEU A 212 -17.66 -13.87 11.96
CA LEU A 212 -16.63 -14.89 11.79
C LEU A 212 -17.19 -16.24 11.31
N LYS A 213 -18.49 -16.49 11.43
CA LYS A 213 -19.11 -17.74 10.95
C LYS A 213 -19.01 -17.92 9.44
N ILE A 214 -18.98 -16.82 8.69
CA ILE A 214 -18.95 -16.82 7.22
C ILE A 214 -17.53 -16.78 6.67
N TYR A 215 -16.52 -16.51 7.52
CA TYR A 215 -15.13 -16.38 7.11
C TYR A 215 -14.55 -17.66 6.47
N PRO A 216 -14.84 -18.90 6.95
CA PRO A 216 -14.34 -20.11 6.30
C PRO A 216 -14.76 -20.24 4.83
N GLU A 217 -15.98 -19.82 4.48
CA GLU A 217 -16.44 -19.82 3.08
C GLU A 217 -15.69 -18.79 2.23
N ILE A 218 -15.34 -17.65 2.82
CA ILE A 218 -14.62 -16.56 2.13
C ILE A 218 -13.13 -16.92 1.93
N GLU A 219 -12.54 -17.66 2.87
CA GLU A 219 -11.14 -18.09 2.81
C GLU A 219 -10.84 -19.01 1.61
N GLU A 220 -11.86 -19.75 1.14
CA GLU A 220 -11.78 -20.62 -0.03
C GLU A 220 -11.88 -19.87 -1.37
N ILE A 221 -12.25 -18.59 -1.37
CA ILE A 221 -12.39 -17.79 -2.60
C ILE A 221 -11.00 -17.45 -3.16
N ASP A 222 -10.74 -17.86 -4.40
CA ASP A 222 -9.50 -17.54 -5.13
C ASP A 222 -9.57 -16.22 -5.91
N ASP A 223 -10.78 -15.75 -6.22
CA ASP A 223 -11.00 -14.54 -7.00
C ASP A 223 -10.75 -13.29 -6.13
N VAL A 224 -9.71 -12.52 -6.49
CA VAL A 224 -9.28 -11.32 -5.78
C VAL A 224 -10.31 -10.19 -5.89
N ASP A 225 -10.98 -10.06 -7.05
CA ASP A 225 -11.95 -8.98 -7.28
C ASP A 225 -13.19 -9.15 -6.38
N VAL A 226 -13.55 -10.41 -6.15
CA VAL A 226 -14.63 -10.80 -5.24
C VAL A 226 -14.25 -10.49 -3.79
N LEU A 227 -13.03 -10.83 -3.37
CA LEU A 227 -12.53 -10.53 -2.03
C LEU A 227 -12.47 -9.02 -1.77
N GLU A 228 -12.12 -8.22 -2.78
CA GLU A 228 -12.15 -6.76 -2.70
C GLU A 228 -13.57 -6.23 -2.54
N ALA A 229 -14.53 -6.74 -3.34
CA ALA A 229 -15.94 -6.39 -3.22
C ALA A 229 -16.51 -6.72 -1.82
N ILE A 230 -16.15 -7.86 -1.24
CA ILE A 230 -16.52 -8.24 0.13
C ILE A 230 -15.95 -7.24 1.14
N SER A 231 -14.66 -6.90 1.02
CA SER A 231 -13.97 -5.95 1.90
C SER A 231 -14.65 -4.58 1.90
N GLU A 232 -15.03 -4.09 0.72
CA GLU A 232 -15.76 -2.82 0.58
C GLU A 232 -17.17 -2.88 1.19
N ALA A 233 -17.91 -3.95 0.89
CA ALA A 233 -19.28 -4.13 1.37
C ALA A 233 -19.36 -4.19 2.90
N ILE A 234 -18.35 -4.74 3.58
CA ILE A 234 -18.28 -4.77 5.05
C ILE A 234 -18.43 -3.37 5.63
N ARG A 235 -17.94 -2.31 4.99
CA ARG A 235 -18.03 -0.94 5.54
C ARG A 235 -19.47 -0.46 5.68
N SER A 236 -20.34 -0.78 4.72
CA SER A 236 -21.72 -0.27 4.64
C SER A 236 -22.80 -1.29 5.00
N ALA A 237 -22.51 -2.60 4.91
CA ALA A 237 -23.48 -3.67 5.11
C ALA A 237 -24.16 -3.61 6.49
N LYS A 238 -25.47 -3.83 6.54
CA LYS A 238 -26.24 -3.79 7.81
C LYS A 238 -26.25 -5.12 8.54
N ASN A 239 -26.04 -6.21 7.83
CA ASN A 239 -26.06 -7.58 8.34
C ASN A 239 -25.11 -8.46 7.51
N ILE A 240 -24.86 -9.68 8.00
CA ILE A 240 -23.97 -10.66 7.34
C ILE A 240 -24.56 -11.23 6.04
N GLU A 241 -25.88 -11.16 5.85
CA GLU A 241 -26.56 -11.72 4.69
C GLU A 241 -26.29 -10.90 3.43
N GLU A 242 -26.22 -9.57 3.56
CA GLU A 242 -25.76 -8.66 2.50
C GLU A 242 -24.34 -8.99 2.03
N ILE A 243 -23.48 -9.53 2.91
CA ILE A 243 -22.13 -9.97 2.53
C ILE A 243 -22.17 -11.31 1.80
N LYS A 244 -23.01 -12.26 2.25
CA LYS A 244 -23.17 -13.57 1.59
C LYS A 244 -23.64 -13.47 0.15
N GLU A 245 -24.52 -12.52 -0.15
CA GLU A 245 -25.06 -12.33 -1.50
C GLU A 245 -23.98 -12.08 -2.56
N ILE A 246 -22.84 -11.48 -2.16
CA ILE A 246 -21.73 -11.14 -3.06
C ILE A 246 -21.08 -12.39 -3.64
N TYR A 247 -20.96 -13.46 -2.85
CA TYR A 247 -20.22 -14.66 -3.25
C TYR A 247 -21.08 -15.93 -3.39
N LYS A 248 -22.40 -15.81 -3.22
CA LYS A 248 -23.35 -16.94 -3.30
C LYS A 248 -23.40 -17.62 -4.67
N ASN A 249 -23.03 -16.93 -5.74
CA ASN A 249 -23.09 -17.40 -7.13
C ASN A 249 -21.73 -17.82 -7.72
N ILE A 250 -20.68 -17.91 -6.88
CA ILE A 250 -19.30 -18.19 -7.31
C ILE A 250 -18.97 -19.69 -7.13
N LYS A 251 -19.99 -20.52 -6.93
CA LYS A 251 -19.86 -21.99 -6.87
C LYS A 251 -19.98 -22.64 -8.24
#